data_AF-A7S6E2-F1
#
_entry.id   AF-A7S6E2-F1
#
_cell.length_a   1.000
_cell.length_b   1.000
_cell.length_c   1.000
_cell.angle_alpha   90.00
_cell.angle_beta   90.00
_cell.angle_gamma   90.00
#
_symmetry.space_group_name_H-M   'P 1'
#
loop_
_entity.id
_entity.type
_entity.pdbx_description
1 polymer ?
#
loop_
_entity_poly.entity_id
_entity_poly.type
_entity_poly.pdbx_seq_one_letter_code
_entity_poly.pdbx_strand_id
1 'polypeptide(L)'
;YHLYPSHLTLFRCHIIYHMYPSHLTLFRCHIIYHMYPSHLTLFRCHIIYHLYPSHLTLFRCHIIYHLYPSHLTLFRCHIIYHLYPSHLTLFRCHIIYHLYPSHLTLFRCHIIYHMYPSHLTLFRCHIIYHLYPSHLTLFRCHIIYHMYPSHLTLFRCHIIYHLYPSHLTLFRCHIIYHLYPSHLTLFRCHIIYHLYPSHLTLFRCHIIYHLYPSHLTLFRCHIIYHLYPSHLTLFRCHIIYHLYPSHFTLFRCHIIYHLYPSHLTLFRCHIIYHLYPSHLTL
;
A
#
# COMPACT_ATOMS: atom_id res chain seq x y z
N TYR A 1 12.89 -20.46 -47.53
CA TYR A 1 13.85 -19.64 -46.78
C TYR A 1 13.24 -18.28 -46.50
N HIS A 2 12.52 -18.12 -45.39
CA HIS A 2 12.16 -16.78 -44.90
C HIS A 2 13.33 -16.25 -44.08
N LEU A 3 14.09 -15.33 -44.67
CA LEU A 3 15.12 -14.56 -43.99
C LEU A 3 14.42 -13.63 -42.99
N TYR A 4 14.17 -14.12 -41.77
CA TYR A 4 13.89 -13.22 -40.66
C TYR A 4 15.22 -12.58 -40.27
N PRO A 5 15.38 -11.25 -40.40
CA PRO A 5 16.59 -10.59 -39.92
C PRO A 5 16.70 -10.84 -38.42
N SER A 6 17.84 -11.39 -37.99
CA SER A 6 18.09 -11.68 -36.58
C SER A 6 18.10 -10.41 -35.73
N HIS A 7 18.56 -9.30 -36.31
CA HIS A 7 18.53 -7.98 -35.70
C HIS A 7 17.93 -6.97 -36.67
N LEU A 8 16.93 -6.23 -36.19
CA LEU A 8 16.30 -5.17 -36.95
C LEU A 8 16.27 -3.88 -36.14
N THR A 9 16.65 -2.78 -36.79
CA THR A 9 16.57 -1.44 -36.23
C THR A 9 15.82 -0.54 -37.21
N LEU A 10 14.68 0.01 -36.81
CA LEU A 10 13.92 0.93 -37.66
C LEU A 10 13.75 2.30 -37.01
N PHE A 11 13.72 3.32 -37.86
CA PHE A 11 13.57 4.71 -37.46
C PHE A 11 12.39 5.34 -38.19
N ARG A 12 11.62 6.17 -37.47
CA ARG A 12 10.56 7.02 -38.04
C ARG A 12 9.50 6.23 -38.80
N CYS A 13 9.02 5.12 -38.23
CA CYS A 13 7.93 4.36 -38.82
C CYS A 13 6.59 5.00 -38.50
N HIS A 14 5.72 5.15 -39.49
CA HIS A 14 4.37 5.64 -39.21
C HIS A 14 3.49 4.52 -38.65
N ILE A 15 3.34 3.43 -39.40
CA ILE A 15 2.54 2.27 -39.00
C ILE A 15 3.39 1.01 -39.19
N ILE A 16 3.37 0.14 -38.20
CA ILE A 16 4.00 -1.19 -38.26
C ILE A 16 2.94 -2.22 -37.91
N TYR A 17 2.84 -3.24 -38.76
CA TYR A 17 2.02 -4.43 -38.54
C TYR A 17 2.92 -5.66 -38.54
N HIS A 18 2.64 -6.59 -37.63
CA HIS A 18 3.09 -8.00 -37.68
C HIS A 18 4.58 -8.21 -37.99
N MET A 19 5.42 -8.16 -36.95
CA MET A 19 6.86 -8.41 -37.08
C MET A 19 7.35 -9.50 -36.11
N TYR A 20 8.24 -10.36 -36.61
CA TYR A 20 8.80 -11.52 -35.90
C TYR A 20 10.35 -11.63 -35.98
N PRO A 21 11.14 -10.54 -35.81
CA PRO A 21 12.60 -10.65 -35.74
C PRO A 21 13.03 -11.21 -34.37
N SER A 22 14.23 -11.77 -34.22
CA SER A 22 14.71 -12.11 -32.86
C SER A 22 14.93 -10.85 -32.02
N HIS A 23 15.67 -9.87 -32.54
CA HIS A 23 15.92 -8.61 -31.84
C HIS A 23 15.37 -7.44 -32.64
N LEU A 24 14.58 -6.59 -31.98
CA LEU A 24 14.01 -5.41 -32.60
C LEU A 24 14.23 -4.16 -31.76
N THR A 25 14.74 -3.12 -32.42
CA THR A 25 14.77 -1.77 -31.88
C THR A 25 13.99 -0.83 -32.78
N LEU A 26 13.07 -0.04 -32.21
CA LEU A 26 12.28 0.92 -32.95
C LEU A 26 12.41 2.31 -32.33
N PHE A 27 12.62 3.31 -33.19
CA PHE A 27 12.70 4.71 -32.80
C PHE A 27 11.63 5.52 -33.50
N ARG A 28 10.86 6.30 -32.71
CA ARG A 28 9.84 7.24 -33.19
C ARG A 28 8.79 6.56 -34.06
N CYS A 29 7.95 5.74 -33.44
CA CYS A 29 6.84 5.09 -34.13
C CYS A 29 5.50 5.70 -33.76
N HIS A 30 4.59 5.85 -34.71
CA HIS A 30 3.26 6.35 -34.38
C HIS A 30 2.37 5.21 -33.90
N ILE A 31 2.15 4.19 -34.73
CA ILE A 31 1.25 3.07 -34.42
C ILE A 31 1.98 1.73 -34.62
N ILE A 32 1.90 0.85 -33.63
CA ILE A 32 2.47 -0.50 -33.66
C ILE A 32 1.38 -1.52 -33.31
N TYR A 33 1.18 -2.46 -34.22
CA TYR A 33 0.31 -3.61 -34.04
C TYR A 33 1.12 -4.90 -34.04
N HIS A 34 0.84 -5.78 -33.08
CA HIS A 34 1.27 -7.18 -33.05
C HIS A 34 2.77 -7.42 -33.30
N MET A 35 3.56 -7.45 -32.24
CA MET A 35 5.01 -7.74 -32.32
C MET A 35 5.38 -8.95 -31.47
N TYR A 36 6.17 -9.86 -32.04
CA TYR A 36 6.60 -11.11 -31.40
C TYR A 36 8.12 -11.36 -31.46
N PRO A 37 8.98 -10.38 -31.13
CA PRO A 37 10.42 -10.63 -31.11
C PRO A 37 10.88 -11.28 -29.79
N SER A 38 12.05 -11.91 -29.73
CA SER A 38 12.57 -12.33 -28.41
C SER A 38 12.93 -11.12 -27.56
N HIS A 39 13.60 -10.11 -28.13
CA HIS A 39 13.93 -8.86 -27.44
C HIS A 39 13.39 -7.64 -28.19
N LEU A 40 12.69 -6.76 -27.47
CA LEU A 40 12.11 -5.55 -28.02
C LEU A 40 12.48 -4.31 -27.21
N THR A 41 13.01 -3.31 -27.89
CA THR A 41 13.21 -1.97 -27.32
C THR A 41 12.48 -0.93 -28.16
N LEU A 42 11.57 -0.16 -27.55
CA LEU A 42 10.86 0.92 -28.23
C LEU A 42 11.20 2.28 -27.62
N PHE A 43 11.47 3.25 -28.47
CA PHE A 43 11.71 4.64 -28.08
C PHE A 43 10.71 5.56 -28.76
N ARG A 44 9.99 6.36 -27.95
CA ARG A 44 9.03 7.38 -28.39
C ARG A 44 7.94 6.79 -29.29
N CYS A 45 7.01 6.05 -28.71
CA CYS A 45 5.88 5.48 -29.44
C CYS A 45 4.55 6.11 -29.02
N HIS A 46 3.65 6.38 -29.97
CA HIS A 46 2.38 6.97 -29.61
C HIS A 46 1.35 5.91 -29.18
N ILE A 47 1.08 4.92 -30.04
CA ILE A 47 0.06 3.89 -29.80
C ILE A 47 0.68 2.51 -30.01
N ILE A 48 0.56 1.66 -28.99
CA ILE A 48 1.03 0.28 -29.00
C ILE A 48 -0.13 -0.61 -28.60
N TYR A 49 -0.47 -1.57 -29.46
CA TYR A 49 -1.55 -2.53 -29.18
C TYR A 49 -1.04 -3.75 -28.43
N HIS A 50 -0.53 -4.75 -29.15
CA HIS A 50 -0.16 -6.04 -28.59
C HIS A 50 1.33 -6.33 -28.80
N LEU A 51 2.08 -6.54 -27.72
CA LEU A 51 3.48 -7.00 -27.76
C LEU A 51 3.66 -8.26 -26.91
N TYR A 52 4.30 -9.27 -27.50
CA TYR A 52 4.58 -10.56 -26.88
C TYR A 52 6.07 -10.95 -26.91
N PRO A 53 7.02 -10.07 -26.52
CA PRO A 53 8.43 -10.45 -26.52
C PRO A 53 8.85 -11.15 -25.23
N SER A 54 9.96 -11.87 -25.20
CA SER A 54 10.48 -12.34 -23.90
C SER A 54 10.94 -11.16 -23.03
N HIS A 55 11.72 -10.23 -23.60
CA HIS A 55 12.19 -9.03 -22.90
C HIS A 55 11.70 -7.77 -23.60
N LEU A 56 11.09 -6.87 -22.84
CA LEU A 56 10.55 -5.60 -23.34
C LEU A 56 11.06 -4.40 -22.54
N THR A 57 11.59 -3.41 -23.24
CA THR A 57 11.90 -2.09 -22.69
C THR A 57 11.19 -1.00 -23.49
N LEU A 58 10.37 -0.17 -22.84
CA LEU A 58 9.70 0.97 -23.48
C LEU A 58 10.15 2.30 -22.88
N PHE A 59 10.46 3.26 -23.74
CA PHE A 59 10.80 4.62 -23.36
C PHE A 59 9.85 5.63 -24.00
N ARG A 60 9.19 6.45 -23.18
CA ARG A 60 8.32 7.56 -23.61
C ARG A 60 7.19 7.09 -24.53
N CYS A 61 6.28 6.28 -24.00
CA CYS A 61 5.12 5.81 -24.76
C CYS A 61 3.82 6.45 -24.27
N HIS A 62 2.92 6.82 -25.18
CA HIS A 62 1.70 7.51 -24.79
C HIS A 62 0.57 6.55 -24.42
N ILE A 63 0.19 5.64 -25.31
CA ILE A 63 -0.93 4.70 -25.11
C ILE A 63 -0.42 3.28 -25.37
N ILE A 64 -0.60 2.41 -24.38
CA ILE A 64 -0.22 1.00 -24.44
C ILE A 64 -1.43 0.16 -24.01
N TYR A 65 -1.88 -0.75 -24.86
CA TYR A 65 -3.00 -1.63 -24.55
C TYR A 65 -2.56 -2.90 -23.82
N HIS A 66 -1.90 -3.83 -24.49
CA HIS A 66 -1.62 -5.16 -23.94
C HIS A 66 -0.16 -5.57 -24.12
N LEU A 67 0.54 -5.84 -23.01
CA LEU A 67 1.90 -6.38 -23.01
C LEU A 67 1.97 -7.70 -22.24
N TYR A 68 2.55 -8.71 -22.89
CA TYR A 68 2.75 -10.05 -22.33
C TYR A 68 4.20 -10.55 -22.37
N PRO A 69 5.21 -9.79 -21.88
CA PRO A 69 6.58 -10.26 -21.87
C PRO A 69 6.95 -11.02 -20.60
N SER A 70 8.02 -11.81 -20.55
CA SER A 70 8.49 -12.31 -19.25
C SER A 70 9.06 -11.16 -18.40
N HIS A 71 9.90 -10.31 -19.00
CA HIS A 71 10.47 -9.15 -18.31
C HIS A 71 10.07 -7.83 -18.98
N LEU A 72 9.51 -6.92 -18.19
CA LEU A 72 9.07 -5.60 -18.65
C LEU A 72 9.69 -4.46 -17.85
N THR A 73 10.24 -3.49 -18.58
CA THR A 73 10.66 -2.20 -18.04
C THR A 73 9.98 -1.07 -18.81
N LEU A 74 9.29 -0.17 -18.13
CA LEU A 74 8.67 1.02 -18.73
C LEU A 74 9.21 2.30 -18.12
N PHE A 75 9.56 3.27 -18.98
CA PHE A 75 10.01 4.59 -18.59
C PHE A 75 9.12 5.67 -19.22
N ARG A 76 8.51 6.51 -18.39
CA ARG A 76 7.73 7.69 -18.81
C ARG A 76 6.56 7.32 -19.73
N CYS A 77 5.63 6.50 -19.24
CA CYS A 77 4.44 6.10 -20.01
C CYS A 77 3.18 6.80 -19.50
N HIS A 78 2.29 7.23 -20.40
CA HIS A 78 1.12 8.00 -19.98
C HIS A 78 -0.09 7.14 -19.62
N ILE A 79 -0.57 6.31 -20.55
CA ILE A 79 -1.76 5.45 -20.37
C ILE A 79 -1.36 4.01 -20.68
N ILE A 80 -1.59 3.13 -19.71
CA ILE A 80 -1.32 1.69 -19.82
C ILE A 80 -2.57 0.93 -19.36
N TYR A 81 -3.10 0.07 -20.22
CA TYR A 81 -4.28 -0.72 -19.88
C TYR A 81 -3.92 -2.02 -19.16
N HIS A 82 -3.28 -2.97 -19.84
CA HIS A 82 -3.05 -4.31 -19.30
C HIS A 82 -1.61 -4.79 -19.46
N LEU A 83 -0.97 -5.15 -18.34
CA LEU A 83 0.36 -5.77 -18.32
C LEU A 83 0.33 -7.12 -17.58
N TYR A 84 0.87 -8.15 -18.24
CA TYR A 84 0.96 -9.51 -17.70
C TYR A 84 2.38 -10.10 -17.74
N PRO A 85 3.42 -9.42 -17.21
CA PRO A 85 4.77 -9.99 -17.21
C PRO A 85 5.10 -10.77 -15.94
N SER A 86 6.11 -11.64 -15.92
CA SER A 86 6.56 -12.20 -14.64
C SER A 86 7.22 -11.11 -13.79
N HIS A 87 8.13 -10.32 -14.37
CA HIS A 87 8.79 -9.21 -13.68
C HIS A 87 8.49 -7.87 -14.32
N LEU A 88 8.03 -6.91 -13.50
CA LEU A 88 7.68 -5.58 -13.96
C LEU A 88 8.38 -4.48 -13.16
N THR A 89 8.97 -3.53 -13.89
CA THR A 89 9.47 -2.27 -13.33
C THR A 89 8.87 -1.09 -14.09
N LEU A 90 8.26 -0.14 -13.37
CA LEU A 90 7.70 1.09 -13.96
C LEU A 90 8.33 2.33 -13.34
N PHE A 91 8.73 3.26 -14.20
CA PHE A 91 9.26 4.56 -13.81
C PHE A 91 8.46 5.69 -14.44
N ARG A 92 7.90 6.56 -13.60
CA ARG A 92 7.19 7.79 -14.00
C ARG A 92 6.00 7.52 -14.93
N CYS A 93 5.04 6.71 -14.47
CA CYS A 93 3.81 6.44 -15.22
C CYS A 93 2.63 7.26 -14.70
N HIS A 94 1.70 7.65 -15.58
CA HIS A 94 0.54 8.46 -15.16
C HIS A 94 -0.68 7.61 -14.80
N ILE A 95 -1.27 6.91 -15.77
CA ILE A 95 -2.49 6.14 -15.59
C ILE A 95 -2.21 4.69 -15.95
N ILE A 96 -2.46 3.81 -14.98
CA ILE A 96 -2.31 2.36 -15.14
C ILE A 96 -3.59 1.69 -14.65
N TYR A 97 -4.20 0.88 -15.51
CA TYR A 97 -5.45 0.19 -15.17
C TYR A 97 -5.18 -1.15 -14.48
N HIS A 98 -4.58 -2.12 -15.17
CA HIS A 98 -4.46 -3.48 -14.68
C HIS A 98 -3.03 -4.04 -14.81
N LEU A 99 -2.45 -4.48 -13.69
CA LEU A 99 -1.16 -5.17 -13.65
C LEU A 99 -1.27 -6.51 -12.92
N TYR A 100 -0.80 -7.57 -13.58
CA TYR A 100 -0.78 -8.93 -13.05
C TYR A 100 0.62 -9.59 -13.10
N PRO A 101 1.68 -8.98 -12.54
CA PRO A 101 3.00 -9.60 -12.54
C PRO A 101 3.27 -10.44 -11.29
N SER A 102 4.24 -11.37 -11.30
CA SER A 102 4.65 -11.98 -10.03
C SER A 102 5.39 -10.96 -9.16
N HIS A 103 6.38 -10.25 -9.73
CA HIS A 103 7.14 -9.24 -9.03
C HIS A 103 6.97 -7.85 -9.64
N LEU A 104 6.71 -6.86 -8.79
CA LEU A 104 6.49 -5.49 -9.22
C LEU A 104 7.21 -4.44 -8.38
N THR A 105 7.86 -3.53 -9.11
CA THR A 105 8.44 -2.30 -8.57
C THR A 105 7.86 -1.09 -9.31
N LEU A 106 7.28 -0.13 -8.58
CA LEU A 106 6.80 1.14 -9.16
C LEU A 106 7.52 2.33 -8.55
N PHE A 107 7.95 3.26 -9.41
CA PHE A 107 8.55 4.53 -9.01
C PHE A 107 7.82 5.70 -9.64
N ARG A 108 7.28 6.60 -8.81
CA ARG A 108 6.63 7.85 -9.22
C ARG A 108 5.43 7.63 -10.16
N CYS A 109 4.42 6.89 -9.69
CA CYS A 109 3.19 6.68 -10.46
C CYS A 109 2.04 7.56 -9.93
N HIS A 110 1.17 8.05 -10.81
CA HIS A 110 0.09 8.96 -10.41
C HIS A 110 -1.19 8.21 -10.02
N ILE A 111 -1.80 7.49 -10.95
CA ILE A 111 -3.08 6.79 -10.76
C ILE A 111 -2.90 5.33 -11.13
N ILE A 112 -3.24 4.45 -10.20
CA ILE A 112 -3.20 3.00 -10.37
C ILE A 112 -4.54 2.42 -9.89
N TYR A 113 -5.20 1.67 -10.76
CA TYR A 113 -6.51 1.07 -10.42
C TYR A 113 -6.37 -0.30 -9.77
N HIS A 114 -5.91 -1.31 -10.51
CA HIS A 114 -5.97 -2.71 -10.10
C HIS A 114 -4.64 -3.43 -10.22
N MET A 115 -4.25 -4.08 -9.12
CA MET A 115 -2.92 -4.63 -8.93
C MET A 115 -2.96 -5.98 -8.22
N TYR A 116 -2.45 -7.03 -8.88
CA TYR A 116 -2.47 -8.39 -8.34
C TYR A 116 -1.09 -9.10 -8.40
N PRO A 117 -0.01 -8.53 -7.83
CA PRO A 117 1.28 -9.22 -7.83
C PRO A 117 1.53 -10.08 -6.60
N SER A 118 2.43 -11.06 -6.63
CA SER A 118 2.83 -11.72 -5.37
C SER A 118 3.64 -10.75 -4.50
N HIS A 119 4.66 -10.10 -5.07
CA HIS A 119 5.50 -9.14 -4.36
C HIS A 119 5.41 -7.74 -4.96
N LEU A 120 5.19 -6.75 -4.09
CA LEU A 120 5.05 -5.37 -4.52
C LEU A 120 5.86 -4.38 -3.67
N THR A 121 6.57 -3.50 -4.37
CA THR A 121 7.25 -2.33 -3.80
C THR A 121 6.80 -1.07 -4.54
N LEU A 122 6.29 -0.07 -3.82
CA LEU A 122 5.90 1.23 -4.41
C LEU A 122 6.67 2.37 -3.77
N PHE A 123 7.13 3.28 -4.62
CA PHE A 123 7.80 4.51 -4.22
C PHE A 123 7.12 5.72 -4.86
N ARG A 124 6.63 6.64 -4.01
CA ARG A 124 6.05 7.93 -4.43
C ARG A 124 4.85 7.76 -5.36
N CYS A 125 3.77 7.15 -4.86
CA CYS A 125 2.52 7.01 -5.62
C CYS A 125 1.44 7.96 -5.12
N HIS A 126 0.63 8.53 -6.02
CA HIS A 126 -0.39 9.51 -5.61
C HIS A 126 -1.73 8.85 -5.24
N ILE A 127 -2.35 8.11 -6.16
CA ILE A 127 -3.68 7.51 -5.97
C ILE A 127 -3.58 6.04 -6.33
N ILE A 128 -4.01 5.18 -5.39
CA ILE A 128 -4.13 3.76 -5.62
C ILE A 128 -5.47 3.25 -5.12
N TYR A 129 -6.21 2.57 -6.00
CA TYR A 129 -7.54 2.06 -5.67
C TYR A 129 -7.51 0.68 -5.04
N HIS A 130 -7.10 -0.34 -5.79
CA HIS A 130 -7.22 -1.74 -5.38
C HIS A 130 -5.91 -2.51 -5.54
N LEU A 131 -5.50 -3.15 -4.44
CA LEU A 131 -4.22 -3.86 -4.33
C LEU A 131 -4.38 -5.17 -3.57
N TYR A 132 -4.00 -6.27 -4.20
CA TYR A 132 -4.10 -7.62 -3.67
C TYR A 132 -2.78 -8.41 -3.73
N PRO A 133 -1.66 -7.92 -3.16
CA PRO A 133 -0.41 -8.68 -3.17
C PRO A 133 -0.22 -9.57 -1.95
N SER A 134 0.62 -10.61 -1.99
CA SER A 134 0.95 -11.31 -0.75
C SER A 134 1.84 -10.41 0.14
N HIS A 135 2.92 -9.86 -0.41
CA HIS A 135 3.82 -8.98 0.31
C HIS A 135 3.87 -7.58 -0.27
N LEU A 136 3.73 -6.57 0.59
CA LEU A 136 3.71 -5.18 0.18
C LEU A 136 4.54 -4.25 1.06
N THR A 137 5.33 -3.44 0.38
CA THR A 137 6.06 -2.30 0.94
C THR A 137 5.68 -1.01 0.20
N LEU A 138 5.26 0.02 0.93
CA LEU A 138 4.90 1.32 0.37
C LEU A 138 5.72 2.44 0.99
N PHE A 139 6.26 3.31 0.15
CA PHE A 139 7.00 4.50 0.56
C PHE A 139 6.40 5.76 -0.07
N ARG A 140 5.96 6.70 0.77
CA ARG A 140 5.44 8.01 0.36
C ARG A 140 4.23 7.89 -0.57
N CYS A 141 3.09 7.49 -0.02
CA CYS A 141 1.84 7.40 -0.78
C CYS A 141 0.83 8.44 -0.30
N HIS A 142 0.08 9.06 -1.22
CA HIS A 142 -0.88 10.10 -0.84
C HIS A 142 -2.24 9.49 -0.46
N ILE A 143 -2.94 8.83 -1.39
CA ILE A 143 -4.26 8.25 -1.17
C ILE A 143 -4.25 6.76 -1.53
N ILE A 144 -4.74 5.94 -0.61
CA ILE A 144 -4.91 4.50 -0.78
C ILE A 144 -6.33 4.12 -0.34
N TYR A 145 -7.09 3.47 -1.22
CA TYR A 145 -8.46 3.05 -0.91
C TYR A 145 -8.52 1.66 -0.29
N HIS A 146 -8.26 0.60 -1.07
CA HIS A 146 -8.50 -0.78 -0.65
C HIS A 146 -7.27 -1.66 -0.82
N MET A 147 -6.89 -2.32 0.27
CA MET A 147 -5.68 -3.14 0.37
C MET A 147 -5.95 -4.47 1.07
N TYR A 148 -5.56 -5.57 0.44
CA TYR A 148 -5.73 -6.91 1.00
C TYR A 148 -4.46 -7.77 0.92
N PRO A 149 -3.31 -7.35 1.51
CA PRO A 149 -2.11 -8.17 1.50
C PRO A 149 -1.95 -9.07 2.71
N SER A 150 -1.17 -10.15 2.66
CA SER A 150 -0.85 -10.87 3.91
C SER A 150 0.08 -10.02 4.79
N HIS A 151 1.17 -9.50 4.23
CA HIS A 151 2.11 -8.65 4.97
C HIS A 151 2.21 -7.25 4.39
N LEU A 152 2.05 -6.24 5.25
CA LEU A 152 2.06 -4.84 4.86
C LEU A 152 2.99 -3.99 5.72
N THR A 153 3.85 -3.23 5.05
CA THR A 153 4.67 -2.18 5.64
C THR A 153 4.42 -0.86 4.90
N LEU A 154 4.00 0.18 5.61
CA LEU A 154 3.81 1.52 5.03
C LEU A 154 4.71 2.56 5.70
N PHE A 155 5.33 3.40 4.89
CA PHE A 155 6.12 4.52 5.33
C PHE A 155 5.61 5.81 4.69
N ARG A 156 5.22 6.79 5.54
CA ARG A 156 4.78 8.13 5.13
C ARG A 156 3.57 8.08 4.20
N CYS A 157 2.39 7.82 4.77
CA CYS A 157 1.14 7.83 4.02
C CYS A 157 0.24 8.97 4.48
N HIS A 158 -0.47 9.62 3.54
CA HIS A 158 -1.37 10.73 3.91
C HIS A 158 -2.75 10.21 4.30
N ILE A 159 -3.47 9.55 3.38
CA ILE A 159 -4.83 9.04 3.60
C ILE A 159 -4.89 7.56 3.24
N ILE A 160 -5.46 6.78 4.15
CA ILE A 160 -5.73 5.35 3.97
C ILE A 160 -7.17 5.07 4.39
N TYR A 161 -7.97 4.47 3.51
CA TYR A 161 -9.35 4.11 3.81
C TYR A 161 -9.48 2.73 4.45
N HIS A 162 -9.24 1.66 3.70
CA HIS A 162 -9.50 0.29 4.15
C HIS A 162 -8.27 -0.62 3.94
N LEU A 163 -7.71 -1.16 5.04
CA LEU A 163 -6.69 -2.22 4.99
C LEU A 163 -7.17 -3.47 5.73
N TYR A 164 -6.99 -4.63 5.09
CA TYR A 164 -7.28 -5.96 5.64
C TYR A 164 -6.09 -6.92 5.56
N PRO A 165 -4.92 -6.61 6.15
CA PRO A 165 -3.77 -7.52 6.10
C PRO A 165 -3.68 -8.46 7.30
N SER A 166 -2.96 -9.58 7.24
CA SER A 166 -2.70 -10.33 8.49
C SER A 166 -1.73 -9.54 9.38
N HIS A 167 -0.60 -9.10 8.84
CA HIS A 167 0.38 -8.32 9.59
C HIS A 167 0.56 -6.91 9.01
N LEU A 168 0.47 -5.91 9.88
CA LEU A 168 0.58 -4.50 9.49
C LEU A 168 1.54 -3.72 10.37
N THR A 169 2.45 -3.01 9.69
CA THR A 169 3.32 -2.02 10.31
C THR A 169 3.18 -0.67 9.58
N LEU A 170 2.87 0.40 10.32
CA LEU A 170 2.74 1.74 9.76
C LEU A 170 3.69 2.72 10.43
N PHE A 171 4.37 3.52 9.62
CA PHE A 171 5.24 4.60 10.07
C PHE A 171 4.80 5.91 9.45
N ARG A 172 4.46 6.90 10.30
CA ARG A 172 4.11 8.27 9.90
C ARG A 172 2.90 8.31 8.97
N CYS A 173 1.70 8.12 9.51
CA CYS A 173 0.47 8.25 8.74
C CYS A 173 -0.38 9.42 9.22
N HIS A 174 -1.00 10.17 8.31
CA HIS A 174 -1.83 11.31 8.69
C HIS A 174 -3.25 10.88 9.07
N ILE A 175 -4.00 10.28 8.14
CA ILE A 175 -5.39 9.83 8.35
C ILE A 175 -5.52 8.35 7.98
N ILE A 176 -6.14 7.59 8.88
CA ILE A 176 -6.48 6.18 8.70
C ILE A 176 -7.93 5.99 9.11
N TYR A 177 -8.76 5.44 8.22
CA TYR A 177 -10.17 5.16 8.52
C TYR A 177 -10.38 3.80 9.16
N HIS A 178 -10.21 2.70 8.41
CA HIS A 178 -10.55 1.36 8.86
C HIS A 178 -9.39 0.37 8.67
N LEU A 179 -8.96 -0.26 9.76
CA LEU A 179 -7.96 -1.34 9.75
C LEU A 179 -8.49 -2.59 10.45
N TYR A 180 -8.36 -3.73 9.78
CA TYR A 180 -8.75 -5.04 10.30
C TYR A 180 -7.63 -6.10 10.20
N PRO A 181 -6.44 -5.89 10.81
CA PRO A 181 -5.38 -6.88 10.75
C PRO A 181 -5.36 -7.84 11.94
N SER A 182 -4.69 -8.99 11.88
CA SER A 182 -4.47 -9.76 13.11
C SER A 182 -3.46 -9.03 14.01
N HIS A 183 -2.31 -8.63 13.46
CA HIS A 183 -1.29 -7.92 14.21
C HIS A 183 -1.03 -6.52 13.65
N LEU A 184 -1.08 -5.51 14.52
CA LEU A 184 -0.90 -4.11 14.16
C LEU A 184 0.14 -3.40 15.03
N THR A 185 1.08 -2.75 14.36
CA THR A 185 2.03 -1.81 14.96
C THR A 185 1.93 -0.45 14.25
N LEU A 186 1.68 0.62 15.00
CA LEU A 186 1.63 1.98 14.46
C LEU A 186 2.63 2.90 15.14
N PHE A 187 3.35 3.68 14.34
CA PHE A 187 4.29 4.69 14.81
C PHE A 187 3.94 6.05 14.21
N ARG A 188 3.71 7.04 15.07
CA ARG A 188 3.50 8.45 14.70
C ARG A 188 2.31 8.63 13.76
N CYS A 189 1.10 8.36 14.24
CA CYS A 189 -0.12 8.58 13.46
C CYS A 189 -0.93 9.76 14.00
N HIS A 190 -1.52 10.57 13.12
CA HIS A 190 -2.27 11.75 13.56
C HIS A 190 -3.72 11.45 13.87
N ILE A 191 -4.49 10.92 12.91
CA ILE A 191 -5.93 10.62 13.06
C ILE A 191 -6.17 9.17 12.68
N ILE A 192 -6.80 8.43 13.59
CA ILE A 192 -7.20 7.04 13.39
C ILE A 192 -8.66 6.90 13.81
N TYR A 193 -9.52 6.41 12.91
CA TYR A 193 -10.94 6.22 13.22
C TYR A 193 -11.22 4.86 13.86
N HIS A 194 -11.10 3.76 13.11
CA HIS A 194 -11.52 2.43 13.56
C HIS A 194 -10.42 1.37 13.38
N LEU A 195 -10.01 0.74 14.49
CA LEU A 195 -9.10 -0.41 14.47
C LEU A 195 -9.73 -1.63 15.16
N TYR A 196 -9.69 -2.77 14.46
CA TYR A 196 -10.17 -4.06 14.96
C TYR A 196 -9.13 -5.18 14.86
N PRO A 197 -7.93 -5.05 15.47
CA PRO A 197 -6.93 -6.11 15.40
C PRO A 197 -6.98 -7.09 16.56
N SER A 198 -6.40 -8.29 16.47
CA SER A 198 -6.24 -9.08 17.71
C SER A 198 -5.18 -8.45 18.62
N HIS A 199 -4.00 -8.13 18.07
CA HIS A 199 -2.93 -7.48 18.82
C HIS A 199 -2.60 -6.10 18.27
N LEU A 200 -2.60 -5.10 19.15
CA LEU A 200 -2.34 -3.71 18.81
C LEU A 200 -1.25 -3.08 19.68
N THR A 201 -0.28 -2.46 19.01
CA THR A 201 0.73 -1.60 19.61
C THR A 201 0.72 -0.22 18.93
N LEU A 202 0.55 0.85 19.71
CA LEU A 202 0.56 2.23 19.22
C LEU A 202 1.65 3.05 19.90
N PHE A 203 2.42 3.78 19.09
CA PHE A 203 3.44 4.71 19.55
C PHE A 203 3.21 6.10 18.99
N ARG A 204 3.04 7.09 19.89
CA ARG A 204 2.94 8.52 19.54
C ARG A 204 1.77 8.81 18.59
N CYS A 205 0.56 8.52 19.02
CA CYS A 205 -0.65 8.80 18.24
C CYS A 205 -1.43 9.98 18.83
N HIS A 206 -1.99 10.84 17.98
CA HIS A 206 -2.67 12.06 18.45
C HIS A 206 -4.15 11.84 18.74
N ILE A 207 -4.95 11.51 17.73
CA ILE A 207 -6.41 11.35 17.84
C ILE A 207 -6.78 9.94 17.41
N ILE A 208 -7.43 9.20 18.30
CA ILE A 208 -7.91 7.84 18.07
C ILE A 208 -9.37 7.75 18.50
N TYR A 209 -10.27 7.33 17.60
CA TYR A 209 -11.69 7.23 17.91
C TYR A 209 -12.06 5.89 18.55
N HIS A 210 -11.94 4.79 17.81
CA HIS A 210 -12.45 3.49 18.24
C HIS A 210 -11.41 2.38 18.08
N LEU A 211 -11.08 1.70 19.19
CA LEU A 211 -10.21 0.53 19.21
C LEU A 211 -10.91 -0.66 19.87
N TYR A 212 -10.93 -1.80 19.16
CA TYR A 212 -11.49 -3.06 19.64
C TYR A 212 -10.51 -4.23 19.51
N PRO A 213 -9.33 -4.17 20.16
CA PRO A 213 -8.39 -5.29 20.12
C PRO A 213 -8.63 -6.33 21.20
N SER A 214 -8.02 -7.52 21.13
CA SER A 214 -7.91 -8.35 22.34
C SER A 214 -6.79 -7.81 23.25
N HIS A 215 -5.60 -7.60 22.70
CA HIS A 215 -4.46 -7.06 23.45
C HIS A 215 -4.05 -5.68 22.93
N LEU A 216 -4.00 -4.71 23.83
CA LEU A 216 -3.65 -3.32 23.53
C LEU A 216 -2.47 -2.81 24.35
N THR A 217 -1.50 -2.22 23.66
CA THR A 217 -0.41 -1.45 24.27
C THR A 217 -0.35 -0.06 23.64
N LEU A 218 -0.44 1.00 24.46
CA LEU A 218 -0.32 2.39 24.00
C LEU A 218 0.84 3.11 24.68
N PHE A 219 1.62 3.82 23.87
CA PHE A 219 2.71 4.66 24.34
C PHE A 219 2.57 6.09 23.80
N ARG A 220 2.46 7.06 24.71
CA ARG A 220 2.43 8.49 24.39
C ARG A 220 1.30 8.86 23.44
N CYS A 221 0.06 8.54 23.80
CA CYS A 221 -1.12 8.89 23.02
C CYS A 221 -1.88 10.07 23.66
N HIS A 222 -2.45 10.97 22.84
CA HIS A 222 -3.05 12.20 23.36
C HIS A 222 -4.55 12.09 23.62
N ILE A 223 -5.36 11.91 22.59
CA ILE A 223 -6.82 11.89 22.69
C ILE A 223 -7.32 10.54 22.19
N ILE A 224 -8.02 9.82 23.07
CA ILE A 224 -8.60 8.52 22.77
C ILE A 224 -10.05 8.51 23.22
N TYR A 225 -10.97 8.22 22.31
CA TYR A 225 -12.40 8.24 22.63
C TYR A 225 -12.88 6.91 23.23
N HIS A 226 -12.76 5.80 22.49
CA HIS A 226 -13.34 4.53 22.88
C HIS A 226 -12.33 3.37 22.78
N LEU A 227 -12.14 2.69 23.90
CA LEU A 227 -11.26 1.52 24.05
C LEU A 227 -12.03 0.33 24.63
N TYR A 228 -12.07 -0.77 23.88
CA TYR A 228 -12.68 -2.04 24.30
C TYR A 228 -11.71 -3.24 24.19
N PRO A 229 -10.56 -3.23 24.88
CA PRO A 229 -9.64 -4.36 24.89
C PRO A 229 -10.00 -5.42 25.93
N SER A 230 -9.52 -6.67 25.80
CA SER A 230 -9.50 -7.57 26.96
C SER A 230 -8.32 -7.21 27.87
N HIS A 231 -7.12 -7.11 27.31
CA HIS A 231 -5.92 -6.72 28.05
C HIS A 231 -5.38 -5.37 27.57
N LEU A 232 -5.12 -4.47 28.51
CA LEU A 232 -4.66 -3.12 28.21
C LEU A 232 -3.42 -2.73 29.01
N THR A 233 -2.46 -2.11 28.32
CA THR A 233 -1.34 -1.42 28.95
C THR A 233 -1.23 -0.01 28.38
N LEU A 234 -1.20 1.00 29.26
CA LEU A 234 -1.11 2.41 28.87
C LEU A 234 0.10 3.08 29.51
N PHE A 235 0.88 3.78 28.69
CA PHE A 235 2.03 4.55 29.13
C PHE A 235 1.95 5.98 28.61
N ARG A 236 1.88 6.95 29.54
CA ARG A 236 1.91 8.39 29.22
C ARG A 236 0.78 8.81 28.28
N CYS A 237 -0.46 8.54 28.66
CA CYS A 237 -1.64 8.95 27.89
C CYS A 237 -2.31 10.18 28.52
N HIS A 238 -2.83 11.09 27.69
CA HIS A 238 -3.36 12.37 28.20
C HIS A 238 -4.86 12.34 28.48
N ILE A 239 -5.70 12.14 27.46
CA ILE A 239 -7.16 12.22 27.55
C ILE A 239 -7.74 10.93 27.02
N ILE A 240 -8.51 10.25 27.84
CA ILE A 240 -9.22 9.02 27.50
C ILE A 240 -10.68 9.17 27.95
N TYR A 241 -11.62 9.00 27.02
CA TYR A 241 -13.03 9.18 27.37
C TYR A 241 -13.63 7.90 27.95
N HIS A 242 -13.71 6.84 27.15
CA HIS A 242 -14.38 5.60 27.51
C HIS A 242 -13.43 4.40 27.44
N LEU A 243 -13.28 3.71 28.57
CA LEU A 243 -12.40 2.55 28.71
C LEU A 243 -13.15 1.36 29.31
N TYR A 244 -13.20 0.25 28.58
CA TYR A 244 -13.87 -0.99 28.99
C TYR A 244 -12.93 -2.22 28.91
N PRO A 245 -11.84 -2.29 29.70
CA PRO A 245 -10.95 -3.45 29.73
C PRO A 245 -11.40 -4.50 30.75
N SER A 246 -11.07 -5.78 30.52
CA SER A 246 -11.09 -6.75 31.63
C SER A 246 -9.87 -6.55 32.54
N HIS A 247 -8.65 -6.66 31.99
CA HIS A 247 -7.41 -6.50 32.76
C HIS A 247 -6.57 -5.34 32.24
N PHE A 248 -5.97 -4.57 33.14
CA PHE A 248 -5.09 -3.49 32.70
C PHE A 248 -4.07 -2.99 33.71
N THR A 249 -3.10 -2.27 33.14
CA THR A 249 -2.04 -1.52 33.83
C THR A 249 -1.96 -0.10 33.26
N LEU A 250 -2.11 0.92 34.10
CA LEU A 250 -1.95 2.33 33.71
C LEU A 250 -0.70 2.95 34.33
N PHE A 251 0.11 3.59 33.51
CA PHE A 251 1.29 4.32 33.95
C PHE A 251 1.27 5.77 33.43
N ARG A 252 1.23 6.74 34.34
CA ARG A 252 1.30 8.17 34.04
C ARG A 252 0.21 8.64 33.09
N CYS A 253 -1.05 8.43 33.46
CA CYS A 253 -2.20 8.94 32.68
C CYS A 253 -2.75 10.24 33.30
N HIS A 254 -3.17 11.20 32.48
CA HIS A 254 -3.66 12.49 32.99
C HIS A 254 -5.16 12.51 33.29
N ILE A 255 -6.00 12.33 32.27
CA ILE A 255 -7.46 12.47 32.37
C ILE A 255 -8.13 11.23 31.78
N ILE A 256 -9.01 10.61 32.58
CA ILE A 256 -9.87 9.49 32.18
C ILE A 256 -11.31 9.83 32.58
N TYR A 257 -12.29 9.79 31.67
CA TYR A 257 -13.66 10.22 31.98
C TYR A 257 -14.62 9.11 32.42
N HIS A 258 -14.45 7.88 31.90
CA HIS A 258 -15.27 6.73 32.24
C HIS A 258 -14.45 5.45 32.15
N LEU A 259 -14.36 4.75 33.28
CA LEU A 259 -13.52 3.56 33.44
C LEU A 259 -14.34 2.41 34.02
N TYR A 260 -14.48 1.32 33.25
CA TYR A 260 -15.24 0.11 33.61
C TYR A 260 -14.37 -1.15 33.64
N PRO A 261 -13.55 -1.33 34.69
CA PRO A 261 -12.62 -2.44 34.77
C PRO A 261 -13.12 -3.67 35.52
N SER A 262 -12.61 -4.86 35.17
CA SER A 262 -12.71 -6.01 36.09
C SER A 262 -11.53 -6.11 37.06
N HIS A 263 -10.30 -5.86 36.60
CA HIS A 263 -9.09 -5.82 37.44
C HIS A 263 -8.20 -4.62 37.10
N LEU A 264 -7.85 -3.82 38.11
CA LEU A 264 -7.23 -2.50 37.97
C LEU A 264 -5.87 -2.42 38.68
N THR A 265 -4.85 -1.93 37.96
CA THR A 265 -3.58 -1.45 38.56
C THR A 265 -3.23 -0.06 38.03
N LEU A 266 -3.00 0.89 38.93
CA LEU A 266 -2.76 2.30 38.61
C LEU A 266 -1.45 2.81 39.18
N PHE A 267 -0.65 3.47 38.34
CA PHE A 267 0.57 4.14 38.75
C PHE A 267 0.59 5.58 38.23
N ARG A 268 0.49 6.55 39.15
CA ARG A 268 0.54 7.99 38.86
C ARG A 268 -0.52 8.42 37.85
N CYS A 269 -1.79 8.22 38.16
CA CYS A 269 -2.90 8.82 37.41
C CYS A 269 -3.33 10.12 38.09
N HIS A 270 -3.61 11.18 37.32
CA HIS A 270 -3.97 12.48 37.89
C HIS A 270 -5.48 12.62 38.12
N ILE A 271 -6.29 12.39 37.10
CA ILE A 271 -7.73 12.64 37.13
C ILE A 271 -8.47 11.45 36.52
N ILE A 272 -9.38 10.86 37.28
CA ILE A 272 -10.33 9.85 36.83
C ILE A 272 -11.71 10.34 37.22
N TYR A 273 -12.52 10.70 36.24
CA TYR A 273 -13.96 10.84 36.42
C TYR A 273 -14.57 9.44 36.25
N HIS A 274 -15.51 9.09 37.13
CA HIS A 274 -16.32 7.86 37.09
C HIS A 274 -15.55 6.52 36.92
N LEU A 275 -15.26 5.88 38.05
CA LEU A 275 -14.68 4.54 38.15
C LEU A 275 -15.75 3.52 38.58
N TYR A 276 -15.96 2.47 37.81
CA TYR A 276 -16.94 1.39 38.10
C TYR A 276 -16.26 0.01 38.13
N PRO A 277 -15.48 -0.34 39.16
CA PRO A 277 -14.72 -1.59 39.22
C PRO A 277 -15.62 -2.74 39.70
N SER A 278 -15.47 -3.95 39.12
CA SER A 278 -16.08 -5.15 39.69
C SER A 278 -15.32 -5.71 40.90
N HIS A 279 -13.99 -5.52 40.94
CA HIS A 279 -13.13 -5.83 42.09
C HIS A 279 -11.99 -4.79 42.22
N LEU A 280 -11.77 -4.25 43.42
CA LEU A 280 -10.74 -3.24 43.71
C LEU A 280 -9.61 -3.85 44.56
N THR A 281 -8.39 -3.92 44.02
CA THR A 281 -7.16 -4.15 44.82
C THR A 281 -6.32 -2.88 44.75
N LEU A 282 -6.10 -2.24 45.90
CA LEU A 282 -5.30 -1.01 46.05
C LEU A 282 -3.80 -1.30 46.00
#